data_AF-A0A5E4JJ92-F1
#
_entry.id   AF-A0A5E4JJ92-F1
#
_cell.length_a   1.000
_cell.length_b   1.000
_cell.length_c   1.000
_cell.angle_alpha   90.00
_cell.angle_beta   90.00
_cell.angle_gamma   90.00
#
_symmetry.space_group_name_H-M   'P 1'
#
loop_
_entity.id
_entity.type
_entity.pdbx_description
1 polymer ?
#
loop_
_entity_poly.entity_id
_entity_poly.type
_entity_poly.pdbx_seq_one_letter_code
_entity_poly.pdbx_strand_id
1 'polypeptide(L)' 'MPAMKFKDLKAMGTDKLNEKMAEIKKELMKVNTQIASKQNPDKPGRIKGYKKSIAQIKMIKQVRGEK' A
#
# COMPACT_ATOMS: atom_id res chain seq x y z
N MET A 1 -1.87 -9.07 3.12
CA MET A 1 -0.41 -9.19 2.89
C MET A 1 0.29 -8.98 4.23
N PRO A 2 1.46 -9.60 4.46
CA PRO A 2 2.23 -9.38 5.68
C PRO A 2 2.65 -7.90 5.75
N ALA A 3 2.69 -7.35 6.95
CA ALA A 3 3.10 -5.99 7.21
C ALA A 3 4.48 -5.73 6.58
N MET A 4 4.55 -4.81 5.63
CA MET A 4 5.84 -4.32 5.13
C MET A 4 6.62 -3.75 6.32
N LYS A 5 7.83 -4.28 6.55
CA LYS A 5 8.68 -3.74 7.60
C LYS A 5 9.17 -2.37 7.13
N PHE A 6 9.02 -1.38 8.01
CA PHE A 6 9.39 0.01 7.75
C PHE A 6 10.86 0.16 7.32
N LYS A 7 11.74 -0.72 7.81
CA LYS A 7 13.16 -0.76 7.44
C LYS A 7 13.38 -1.05 5.95
N ASP A 8 12.61 -1.98 5.38
CA ASP A 8 12.71 -2.33 3.95
C ASP A 8 12.24 -1.19 3.06
N LEU A 9 11.18 -0.47 3.48
CA LEU A 9 10.68 0.70 2.76
C LEU A 9 11.66 1.89 2.81
N LYS A 10 12.37 2.07 3.94
CA LYS A 10 13.39 3.12 4.09
C LYS A 10 14.64 2.83 3.25
N ALA A 11 14.99 1.56 3.08
CA ALA A 11 16.11 1.12 2.26
C ALA A 11 15.83 1.20 0.74
N MET A 12 14.56 1.28 0.33
CA MET A 12 14.18 1.42 -1.07
C MET A 12 14.40 2.85 -1.59
N GLY A 13 14.83 2.97 -2.85
CA GLY A 13 14.88 4.24 -3.58
C GLY A 13 13.50 4.84 -3.80
N THR A 14 13.44 6.14 -4.11
CA THR A 14 12.20 6.90 -4.27
C THR A 14 11.36 6.40 -5.46
N ASP A 15 12.02 6.01 -6.56
CA ASP A 15 11.37 5.37 -7.72
C ASP A 15 10.72 4.03 -7.36
N LYS A 16 11.45 3.17 -6.65
CA LYS A 16 10.91 1.87 -6.20
C LYS A 16 9.75 2.04 -5.23
N LEU A 17 9.76 3.08 -4.39
CA LEU A 17 8.63 3.41 -3.52
C LEU A 17 7.40 3.84 -4.32
N ASN A 18 7.58 4.58 -5.42
CA ASN A 18 6.50 4.97 -6.32
C ASN A 18 5.88 3.77 -7.04
N GLU A 19 6.71 2.90 -7.62
CA GLU A 19 6.26 1.68 -8.28
C GLU A 19 5.43 0.81 -7.33
N LYS A 20 5.96 0.59 -6.12
CA LYS A 20 5.28 -0.20 -5.09
C LYS A 20 3.98 0.43 -4.61
N MET A 21 3.93 1.76 -4.53
CA MET A 21 2.70 2.49 -4.22
C MET A 21 1.64 2.28 -5.30
N ALA A 22 2.04 2.28 -6.58
CA ALA A 22 1.15 2.04 -7.70
C ALA A 22 0.60 0.60 -7.69
N GLU A 23 1.45 -0.39 -7.41
CA GLU A 23 1.03 -1.80 -7.25
C GLU A 23 0.01 -1.96 -6.11
N ILE A 24 0.31 -1.43 -4.93
CA ILE A 24 -0.59 -1.52 -3.76
C ILE A 24 -1.93 -0.84 -4.04
N LYS A 25 -1.95 0.29 -4.76
CA LYS A 25 -3.19 0.94 -5.19
C LYS A 25 -4.00 0.08 -6.16
N LYS A 26 -3.35 -0.57 -7.13
CA LYS A 26 -4.03 -1.49 -8.07
C LYS A 26 -4.66 -2.66 -7.33
N GLU A 27 -3.96 -3.24 -6.36
CA GLU A 27 -4.53 -4.32 -5.53
C GLU A 27 -5.69 -3.82 -4.68
N LEU A 28 -5.58 -2.65 -4.05
CA LEU A 28 -6.65 -2.05 -3.27
C LEU A 28 -7.89 -1.80 -4.15
N MET A 29 -7.70 -1.34 -5.40
CA MET A 29 -8.78 -1.17 -6.35
C MET A 29 -9.51 -2.49 -6.66
N LYS A 30 -8.77 -3.58 -6.92
CA LYS A 30 -9.37 -4.92 -7.12
C LYS A 30 -10.19 -5.37 -5.92
N VAL A 31 -9.69 -5.12 -4.71
CA VAL A 31 -10.42 -5.45 -3.48
C VAL A 31 -11.66 -4.57 -3.32
N ASN A 32 -11.57 -3.27 -3.62
CA ASN A 32 -12.73 -2.37 -3.60
C ASN A 32 -13.80 -2.76 -4.63
N THR A 33 -13.41 -3.19 -5.83
CA THR A 33 -14.36 -3.66 -6.84
C THR A 33 -15.06 -4.94 -6.43
N GLN A 34 -14.38 -5.85 -5.73
CA GLN A 34 -15.01 -7.05 -5.16
C GLN A 34 -16.05 -6.68 -4.09
N ILE A 35 -15.71 -5.74 -3.19
CA ILE A 35 -16.64 -5.21 -2.19
C ILE A 35 -17.86 -4.56 -2.86
N ALA A 36 -17.63 -3.70 -3.86
CA ALA A 36 -18.70 -3.02 -4.60
C ALA A 36 -19.61 -4.00 -5.33
N SER A 37 -19.04 -5.11 -5.84
CA SER A 37 -19.77 -6.18 -6.53
C SER A 37 -20.51 -7.13 -5.57
N LYS A 38 -20.53 -6.84 -4.25
CA LYS A 38 -21.05 -7.72 -3.18
C LYS A 38 -20.47 -9.14 -3.20
N GLN A 39 -19.34 -9.34 -3.88
CA GLN A 39 -18.60 -10.59 -3.81
C GLN A 39 -17.87 -10.61 -2.47
N ASN A 40 -17.93 -11.74 -1.78
CA ASN A 40 -17.34 -11.87 -0.45
C ASN A 40 -15.83 -11.60 -0.56
N PRO A 41 -15.33 -10.46 -0.07
CA PRO A 41 -13.93 -10.14 -0.22
C PRO A 41 -13.16 -11.13 0.63
N ASP A 42 -12.30 -11.92 -0.01
CA ASP A 42 -11.63 -13.08 0.57
C ASP A 42 -11.05 -12.80 1.97
N LYS A 43 -10.55 -11.57 2.22
CA LYS A 43 -10.02 -11.12 3.52
C LYS A 43 -10.19 -9.61 3.72
N PRO A 44 -11.21 -9.11 4.45
CA PRO A 44 -11.33 -7.67 4.78
C PRO A 44 -10.11 -7.12 5.53
N GLY A 45 -9.39 -7.96 6.28
CA GLY A 45 -8.13 -7.61 6.94
C GLY A 45 -7.00 -7.18 5.98
N ARG A 46 -7.05 -7.57 4.70
CA ARG A 46 -6.05 -7.14 3.70
C ARG A 46 -6.17 -5.64 3.39
N ILE A 47 -7.37 -5.06 3.42
CA ILE A 47 -7.61 -3.64 3.14
C ILE A 47 -6.86 -2.75 4.14
N LYS A 48 -6.93 -3.11 5.43
CA LYS A 48 -6.21 -2.40 6.49
C LYS A 48 -4.70 -2.48 6.29
N GLY A 49 -4.19 -3.64 5.85
CA GLY A 49 -2.79 -3.82 5.47
C GLY A 49 -2.37 -2.89 4.33
N TYR A 50 -3.14 -2.85 3.23
CA TYR A 50 -2.85 -1.99 2.08
C TYR A 50 -2.87 -0.49 2.45
N LYS A 51 -3.89 -0.05 3.20
CA LYS A 51 -3.97 1.34 3.69
C LYS A 51 -2.78 1.69 4.58
N LYS A 52 -2.36 0.79 5.47
CA LYS A 52 -1.20 0.99 6.34
C LYS A 52 0.10 1.08 5.53
N SER A 53 0.30 0.23 4.53
CA SER A 53 1.45 0.30 3.64
C SER A 53 1.51 1.61 2.85
N ILE A 54 0.37 2.10 2.32
CA ILE A 54 0.30 3.41 1.65
C ILE A 54 0.69 4.54 2.62
N ALA A 55 0.19 4.50 3.85
CA ALA A 55 0.50 5.51 4.87
C ALA A 55 2.00 5.52 5.21
N GLN A 56 2.63 4.35 5.34
CA GLN A 56 4.07 4.25 5.58
C GLN A 56 4.90 4.81 4.41
N ILE A 57 4.52 4.52 3.17
CA ILE A 57 5.20 5.06 1.98
C ILE A 57 5.07 6.60 1.95
N LYS A 58 3.87 7.14 2.18
CA LYS A 58 3.66 8.59 2.25
C LYS A 58 4.49 9.25 3.36
N MET A 59 4.56 8.63 4.54
CA MET A 59 5.37 9.12 5.65
C MET A 59 6.85 9.17 5.28
N ILE A 60 7.38 8.12 4.62
CA ILE A 60 8.79 8.07 4.21
C ILE A 60 9.10 9.16 3.17
N LYS A 61 8.20 9.38 2.20
CA LYS A 61 8.33 10.47 1.23
C LYS A 61 8.36 11.85 1.90
N GLN A 62 7.45 12.07 2.86
CA GLN A 62 7.41 13.32 3.62
C GLN A 62 8.69 13.52 4.44
N VAL A 63 9.21 12.47 5.08
CA VAL A 63 10.48 12.53 5.83
C VAL A 63 11.68 12.77 4.92
N ARG A 64 11.65 12.27 3.67
CA ARG A 64 12.68 12.51 2.66
C ARG A 64 12.65 13.91 2.03
N GLY A 65 11.62 14.71 2.29
CA GLY A 65 11.54 16.09 1.79
C GLY A 65 11.21 16.22 0.30
N GLU A 66 10.78 15.14 -0.36
CA GLU A 66 10.25 15.20 -1.72
C GLU A 66 8.85 15.81 -1.67
N LYS A 67 8.77 17.14 -1.83
CA LYS A 67 7.51 17.85 -2.12
C LYS A 67 7.16 17.73 -3.60
#